data_AF-A0A3B9E7V5-F1
#
_entry.id   AF-A0A3B9E7V5-F1
#
_cell.length_a   1.000
_cell.length_b   1.000
_cell.length_c   1.000
_cell.angle_alpha   90.00
_cell.angle_beta   90.00
_cell.angle_gamma   90.00
#
_symmetry.space_group_name_H-M   'P 1'
#
loop_
_entity.id
_entity.type
_entity.pdbx_description
1 polymer ?
#
loop_
_entity_poly.entity_id
_entity_poly.type
_entity_poly.pdbx_seq_one_letter_code
_entity_poly.pdbx_strand_id
1 'polypeptide(L)'
;MGRFLVPDPDLFGVPKEGILSNPQRLNRYSYCLNNPYKYKDPTGKCGIDIHYVLTFNLAIDASYGKINSLNFSRDLSYANQSVDDIYGVNPFQGNLNSAVKNLINNFSSPYKKHFISTNDAIQLVEKSIETGNVADFGESLHSLQDSYRHPHRGLFVGLRFGHSVESIFDKKTPDRPYDENDPADVAIKDITSHYINKFINVNSENLKKEYPLE
;
A
#
# COMPACT_ATOMS: atom_id res chain seq x y z
N MET A 1 1.17 6.08 28.90
CA MET A 1 1.81 4.91 29.56
C MET A 1 2.97 4.46 28.67
N GLY A 2 4.17 4.22 29.20
CA GLY A 2 5.39 3.89 28.41
C GLY A 2 5.48 2.43 27.96
N ARG A 3 4.39 1.90 27.39
CA ARG A 3 4.21 0.49 26.98
C ARG A 3 3.32 0.44 25.74
N PHE A 4 3.38 -0.66 24.99
CA PHE A 4 2.46 -0.86 23.86
C PHE A 4 1.01 -1.05 24.34
N LEU A 5 0.04 -0.60 23.53
CA LEU A 5 -1.39 -0.78 23.78
C LEU A 5 -1.88 -2.20 23.44
N VAL A 6 -1.17 -2.86 22.53
CA VAL A 6 -1.39 -4.25 22.11
C VAL A 6 -0.08 -5.04 22.24
N PRO A 7 -0.11 -6.38 22.39
CA PRO A 7 1.12 -7.18 22.41
C PRO A 7 1.91 -6.99 21.11
N ASP A 8 3.24 -6.89 21.21
CA ASP A 8 4.14 -6.79 20.07
C ASP A 8 3.99 -8.02 19.15
N PRO A 9 3.56 -7.82 17.89
CA PRO A 9 3.38 -8.92 16.95
C PRO A 9 4.65 -9.68 16.62
N ASP A 10 5.81 -9.07 16.86
CA ASP A 10 7.10 -9.68 16.61
C ASP A 10 7.45 -10.79 17.60
N LEU A 11 6.74 -10.84 18.73
CA LEU A 11 6.87 -11.84 19.78
C LEU A 11 5.82 -12.95 19.70
N PHE A 12 5.01 -13.00 18.64
CA PHE A 12 4.15 -14.15 18.33
C PHE A 12 4.92 -15.21 17.53
N GLY A 13 4.69 -16.50 17.83
CA GLY A 13 5.29 -17.63 17.11
C GLY A 13 6.47 -18.29 17.84
N VAL A 14 7.36 -18.92 17.08
CA VAL A 14 8.53 -19.63 17.62
C VAL A 14 9.42 -18.63 18.37
N PRO A 15 9.85 -18.94 19.62
CA PRO A 15 10.69 -18.03 20.39
C PRO A 15 11.98 -17.71 19.63
N LYS A 16 12.23 -16.41 19.39
CA LYS A 16 13.43 -15.97 18.68
C LYS A 16 14.69 -16.37 19.44
N GLU A 17 15.76 -16.65 18.71
CA GLU A 17 17.06 -17.00 19.30
C GLU A 17 17.51 -15.90 20.28
N GLY A 18 17.95 -16.32 21.48
CA GLY A 18 18.33 -15.39 22.54
C GLY A 18 17.16 -14.70 23.26
N ILE A 19 15.91 -15.14 23.11
CA ILE A 19 14.80 -14.58 23.92
C ILE A 19 14.95 -14.89 25.42
N LEU A 20 15.57 -16.03 25.77
CA LEU A 20 15.84 -16.42 27.16
C LEU A 20 17.07 -15.73 27.75
N SER A 21 17.93 -15.11 26.93
CA SER A 21 19.12 -14.40 27.44
C SER A 21 18.78 -13.06 28.08
N ASN A 22 17.57 -12.54 27.85
CA ASN A 22 17.05 -11.36 28.52
C ASN A 22 15.57 -11.56 28.89
N PRO A 23 15.23 -11.73 30.19
CA PRO A 23 13.85 -11.99 30.61
C PRO A 23 12.87 -10.85 30.26
N GLN A 24 13.36 -9.62 30.03
CA GLN A 24 12.50 -8.52 29.57
C GLN A 24 11.92 -8.76 28.17
N ARG A 25 12.57 -9.60 27.34
CA ARG A 25 12.07 -9.96 26.00
C ARG A 25 10.81 -10.84 26.04
N LEU A 26 10.45 -11.39 27.20
CA LEU A 26 9.20 -12.14 27.39
C LEU A 26 7.98 -11.22 27.59
N ASN A 27 8.21 -9.96 27.93
CA ASN A 27 7.14 -8.99 28.11
C ASN A 27 6.70 -8.41 26.76
N ARG A 28 5.60 -8.96 26.24
CA ARG A 28 5.02 -8.56 24.95
C ARG A 28 4.52 -7.12 24.87
N TYR A 29 4.46 -6.40 25.99
CA TYR A 29 4.05 -5.00 26.02
C TYR A 29 5.22 -4.07 26.37
N SER A 30 6.46 -4.59 26.44
CA SER A 30 7.63 -3.76 26.77
C SER A 30 7.99 -2.85 25.60
N TYR A 31 8.20 -1.56 25.88
CA TYR A 31 8.73 -0.61 24.92
C TYR A 31 10.23 -0.43 25.19
N CYS A 32 11.08 -0.59 24.16
CA CYS A 32 12.53 -0.40 24.26
C CYS A 32 13.21 -1.16 25.42
N LEU A 33 12.79 -2.41 25.70
CA LEU A 33 13.26 -3.20 26.87
C LEU A 33 13.14 -2.45 28.22
N ASN A 34 12.14 -1.57 28.33
CA ASN A 34 11.92 -0.64 29.45
C ASN A 34 13.07 0.36 29.70
N ASN A 35 13.93 0.63 28.70
CA ASN A 35 14.95 1.66 28.77
C ASN A 35 14.95 2.56 27.52
N PRO A 36 13.98 3.48 27.41
CA PRO A 36 13.83 4.38 26.26
C PRO A 36 14.91 5.48 26.19
N TYR A 37 15.72 5.66 27.23
CA TYR A 37 16.86 6.58 27.22
C TYR A 37 18.06 6.01 26.46
N LYS A 38 18.21 4.67 26.50
CA LYS A 38 19.33 3.95 25.87
C LYS A 38 18.95 3.31 24.54
N TYR A 39 17.72 2.79 24.46
CA TYR A 39 17.23 2.08 23.29
C TYR A 39 16.11 2.87 22.64
N LYS A 40 16.14 2.95 21.31
CA LYS A 40 15.09 3.51 20.48
C LYS A 40 14.47 2.36 19.70
N ASP A 41 13.14 2.29 19.61
CA ASP A 41 12.48 1.45 18.61
C ASP A 41 12.60 2.19 17.27
N PRO A 42 13.49 1.76 16.35
CA PRO A 42 13.75 2.50 15.12
C PRO A 42 12.57 2.44 14.17
N THR A 43 11.72 1.42 14.30
CA THR A 43 10.61 1.17 13.39
C THR A 43 9.31 1.76 13.94
N GLY A 44 9.11 1.74 15.26
CA GLY A 44 7.86 2.15 15.93
C GLY A 44 6.61 1.45 15.40
N LYS A 45 6.80 0.47 14.50
CA LYS A 45 5.95 0.08 13.36
C LYS A 45 4.78 1.00 13.03
N CYS A 46 5.03 2.31 12.92
CA CYS A 46 4.19 3.17 12.10
C CYS A 46 4.79 3.06 10.70
N GLY A 47 4.26 2.15 9.89
CA GLY A 47 4.76 1.98 8.55
C GLY A 47 4.66 3.24 7.73
N ILE A 48 5.61 3.41 6.82
CA ILE A 48 5.36 4.27 5.66
C ILE A 48 4.29 3.55 4.86
N ASP A 49 3.09 4.11 4.89
CA ASP A 49 1.99 3.67 4.04
C ASP A 49 2.39 3.86 2.57
N ILE A 50 2.22 2.82 1.77
CA ILE A 50 2.66 2.83 0.36
C ILE A 50 1.71 3.66 -0.50
N HIS A 51 0.42 3.63 -0.19
CA HIS A 51 -0.61 4.27 -0.99
C HIS A 51 -0.57 5.78 -0.82
N TYR A 52 -0.47 6.26 0.41
CA TYR A 52 -0.37 7.66 0.75
C TYR A 52 1.08 8.16 0.83
N VAL A 53 1.87 7.68 1.79
CA VAL A 53 3.15 8.34 2.15
C VAL A 53 4.23 8.15 1.09
N LEU A 54 4.40 6.94 0.55
CA LEU A 54 5.35 6.69 -0.53
C LEU A 54 4.96 7.49 -1.78
N THR A 55 3.69 7.40 -2.20
CA THR A 55 3.16 8.16 -3.34
C THR A 55 3.37 9.66 -3.18
N PHE A 56 3.09 10.20 -1.98
CA PHE A 56 3.25 11.62 -1.69
C PHE A 56 4.69 12.08 -1.90
N ASN A 57 5.65 11.37 -1.31
CA ASN A 57 7.07 11.73 -1.40
C ASN A 57 7.57 11.64 -2.85
N LEU A 58 7.24 10.57 -3.57
CA LEU A 58 7.63 10.41 -4.98
C LEU A 58 6.99 11.48 -5.88
N ALA A 59 5.74 11.86 -5.59
CA ALA A 59 5.03 12.91 -6.32
C ALA A 59 5.64 14.30 -6.06
N ILE A 60 6.06 14.59 -4.82
CA ILE A 60 6.76 15.83 -4.48
C ILE A 60 8.05 15.91 -5.31
N ASP A 61 8.87 14.86 -5.26
CA ASP A 61 10.15 14.82 -5.97
C ASP A 61 9.96 14.96 -7.49
N ALA A 62 8.97 14.27 -8.06
CA ALA A 62 8.73 14.29 -9.51
C ALA A 62 8.14 15.62 -10.02
N SER A 63 7.38 16.34 -9.18
CA SER A 63 6.67 17.56 -9.55
C SER A 63 7.41 18.85 -9.19
N TYR A 64 8.46 18.77 -8.36
CA TYR A 64 9.18 19.93 -7.85
C TYR A 64 9.64 20.87 -8.97
N GLY A 65 9.29 22.15 -8.84
CA GLY A 65 9.62 23.19 -9.82
C GLY A 65 8.86 23.10 -11.16
N LYS A 66 7.93 22.14 -11.32
CA LYS A 66 7.10 21.99 -12.53
C LYS A 66 5.67 22.50 -12.31
N ILE A 67 5.10 22.21 -11.15
CA ILE A 67 3.72 22.52 -10.72
C ILE A 67 3.69 22.72 -9.19
N ASN A 68 2.55 23.13 -8.62
CA ASN A 68 2.37 23.16 -7.16
C ASN A 68 2.42 21.74 -6.58
N SER A 69 3.64 21.34 -6.20
CA SER A 69 3.93 19.99 -5.73
C SER A 69 3.11 19.59 -4.52
N LEU A 70 2.88 20.51 -3.58
CA LEU A 70 2.16 20.18 -2.35
C LEU A 70 0.71 19.78 -2.65
N ASN A 71 0.00 20.58 -3.45
CA ASN A 71 -1.40 20.30 -3.80
C ASN A 71 -1.51 19.05 -4.69
N PHE A 72 -0.67 18.96 -5.73
CA PHE A 72 -0.66 17.79 -6.63
C PHE A 72 -0.39 16.48 -5.88
N SER A 73 0.68 16.44 -5.08
CA SER A 73 1.07 15.24 -4.34
C SER A 73 0.03 14.84 -3.32
N ARG A 74 -0.61 15.82 -2.65
CA ARG A 74 -1.70 15.55 -1.70
C ARG A 74 -2.89 14.91 -2.40
N ASP A 75 -3.35 15.50 -3.50
CA ASP A 75 -4.56 15.05 -4.19
C ASP A 75 -4.34 13.66 -4.84
N LEU A 76 -3.16 13.43 -5.41
CA LEU A 76 -2.75 12.12 -5.93
C LEU A 76 -2.70 11.04 -4.83
N SER A 77 -2.11 11.36 -3.69
CA SER A 77 -1.91 10.40 -2.59
C SER A 77 -3.22 10.08 -1.87
N TYR A 78 -4.12 11.06 -1.75
CA TYR A 78 -5.48 10.80 -1.26
C TYR A 78 -6.25 9.91 -2.21
N ALA A 79 -6.19 10.12 -3.52
CA ALA A 79 -6.85 9.25 -4.47
C ALA A 79 -6.33 7.81 -4.41
N ASN A 80 -5.01 7.64 -4.23
CA ASN A 80 -4.41 6.33 -4.04
C ASN A 80 -4.89 5.66 -2.74
N GLN A 81 -4.80 6.34 -1.60
CA GLN A 81 -5.29 5.84 -0.31
C GLN A 81 -6.81 5.59 -0.28
N SER A 82 -7.58 6.33 -1.07
CA SER A 82 -9.04 6.26 -1.04
C SER A 82 -9.58 4.87 -1.38
N VAL A 83 -8.82 4.07 -2.11
CA VAL A 83 -9.22 2.69 -2.44
C VAL A 83 -9.30 1.83 -1.18
N ASP A 84 -8.40 2.03 -0.20
CA ASP A 84 -8.45 1.39 1.12
C ASP A 84 -9.52 2.02 2.02
N ASP A 85 -9.67 3.34 1.97
CA ASP A 85 -10.57 4.11 2.84
C ASP A 85 -12.06 3.92 2.48
N ILE A 86 -12.39 3.27 1.36
CA ILE A 86 -13.75 2.86 1.04
C ILE A 86 -14.15 1.70 1.98
N TYR A 87 -14.47 2.06 3.23
CA TYR A 87 -15.05 1.21 4.26
C TYR A 87 -16.34 0.55 3.74
N GLY A 88 -16.33 -0.77 3.51
CA GLY A 88 -17.57 -1.52 3.32
C GLY A 88 -17.55 -2.74 2.40
N VAL A 89 -16.41 -3.12 1.82
CA VAL A 89 -16.30 -4.41 1.13
C VAL A 89 -15.21 -5.24 1.75
N ASN A 90 -15.51 -5.74 2.95
CA ASN A 90 -14.94 -7.02 3.35
C ASN A 90 -15.22 -8.00 2.20
N PRO A 91 -14.20 -8.61 1.57
CA PRO A 91 -14.39 -9.56 0.46
C PRO A 91 -15.32 -10.72 0.84
N PHE A 92 -15.60 -10.89 2.14
CA PHE A 92 -16.47 -11.91 2.71
C PHE A 92 -17.85 -11.44 3.18
N GLN A 93 -18.21 -10.14 3.06
CA GLN A 93 -19.54 -9.65 3.47
C GLN A 93 -20.61 -9.70 2.36
N GLY A 94 -20.30 -10.30 1.20
CA GLY A 94 -21.26 -10.53 0.12
C GLY A 94 -21.79 -11.96 0.12
N ASN A 95 -23.13 -12.10 0.06
CA ASN A 95 -23.79 -13.36 -0.34
C ASN A 95 -23.17 -13.86 -1.67
N LEU A 96 -23.07 -15.18 -1.89
CA LEU A 96 -22.36 -15.80 -3.02
C LEU A 96 -22.73 -15.19 -4.40
N ASN A 97 -23.99 -14.73 -4.54
CA ASN A 97 -24.51 -14.06 -5.73
C ASN A 97 -23.94 -12.65 -5.98
N SER A 98 -23.52 -11.92 -4.94
CA SER A 98 -22.85 -10.61 -5.06
C SER A 98 -21.38 -10.78 -5.45
N ALA A 99 -20.70 -11.81 -4.94
CA ALA A 99 -19.32 -12.14 -5.33
C ALA A 99 -19.24 -12.50 -6.83
N VAL A 100 -20.20 -13.30 -7.34
CA VAL A 100 -20.29 -13.65 -8.76
C VAL A 100 -20.66 -12.44 -9.63
N LYS A 101 -21.58 -11.57 -9.20
CA LYS A 101 -21.88 -10.32 -9.94
C LYS A 101 -20.70 -9.34 -9.98
N ASN A 102 -19.93 -9.24 -8.90
CA ASN A 102 -18.74 -8.38 -8.81
C ASN A 102 -17.57 -8.91 -9.65
N LEU A 103 -17.47 -10.23 -9.83
CA LEU A 103 -16.47 -10.85 -10.70
C LEU A 103 -16.73 -10.53 -12.19
N ILE A 104 -18.00 -10.50 -12.60
CA ILE A 104 -18.37 -10.52 -14.02
C ILE A 104 -18.40 -9.13 -14.67
N ASN A 105 -18.79 -8.04 -13.99
CA ASN A 105 -19.20 -6.83 -14.73
C ASN A 105 -18.63 -5.44 -14.42
N ASN A 106 -17.84 -5.16 -13.37
CA ASN A 106 -17.36 -3.78 -13.16
C ASN A 106 -15.93 -3.71 -12.60
N PHE A 107 -15.02 -3.03 -13.31
CA PHE A 107 -13.72 -2.56 -12.77
C PHE A 107 -13.87 -1.62 -11.56
N SER A 108 -15.10 -1.16 -11.29
CA SER A 108 -15.49 -0.32 -10.16
C SER A 108 -15.65 -1.06 -8.83
N SER A 109 -15.56 -2.39 -8.81
CA SER A 109 -15.61 -3.16 -7.55
C SER A 109 -14.30 -2.98 -6.80
N PRO A 110 -14.28 -2.55 -5.52
CA PRO A 110 -13.03 -2.36 -4.78
C PRO A 110 -12.22 -3.68 -4.67
N TYR A 111 -12.90 -4.84 -4.70
CA TYR A 111 -12.25 -6.14 -4.82
C TYR A 111 -11.34 -6.26 -6.05
N LYS A 112 -11.75 -5.71 -7.21
CA LYS A 112 -10.94 -5.77 -8.43
C LYS A 112 -9.77 -4.79 -8.41
N LYS A 113 -9.84 -3.71 -7.61
CA LYS A 113 -8.71 -2.77 -7.47
C LYS A 113 -7.58 -3.38 -6.65
N HIS A 114 -7.90 -4.10 -5.57
CA HIS A 114 -6.91 -4.82 -4.76
C HIS A 114 -6.39 -6.12 -5.39
N PHE A 115 -7.24 -6.84 -6.13
CA PHE A 115 -6.93 -8.19 -6.66
C PHE A 115 -6.84 -8.21 -8.19
N ILE A 116 -6.01 -7.34 -8.75
CA ILE A 116 -5.75 -7.21 -10.19
C ILE A 116 -4.44 -7.89 -10.61
N SER A 117 -4.35 -8.36 -11.86
CA SER A 117 -3.07 -8.82 -12.41
C SER A 117 -2.16 -7.63 -12.71
N THR A 118 -0.84 -7.78 -12.61
CA THR A 118 0.10 -6.69 -12.91
C THR A 118 -0.07 -6.12 -14.32
N ASN A 119 -0.37 -6.97 -15.31
CA ASN A 119 -0.60 -6.52 -16.68
C ASN A 119 -1.86 -5.66 -16.81
N ASP A 120 -2.96 -6.06 -16.16
CA ASP A 120 -4.20 -5.30 -16.17
C ASP A 120 -4.05 -3.98 -15.38
N ALA A 121 -3.29 -4.01 -14.29
CA ALA A 121 -2.97 -2.81 -13.52
C ALA A 121 -2.14 -1.81 -14.33
N ILE A 122 -1.14 -2.29 -15.07
CA ILE A 122 -0.37 -1.47 -16.02
C ILE A 122 -1.31 -0.85 -17.06
N GLN A 123 -2.22 -1.62 -17.66
CA GLN A 123 -3.18 -1.08 -18.63
C GLN A 123 -4.09 -0.02 -18.01
N LEU A 124 -4.51 -0.22 -16.76
CA LEU A 124 -5.34 0.76 -16.05
C LEU A 124 -4.58 2.07 -15.81
N VAL A 125 -3.31 1.98 -15.39
CA VAL A 125 -2.44 3.13 -15.20
C VAL A 125 -2.22 3.87 -16.52
N GLU A 126 -1.87 3.16 -17.59
CA GLU A 126 -1.72 3.74 -18.92
C GLU A 126 -2.98 4.48 -19.38
N LYS A 127 -4.16 3.87 -19.20
CA LYS A 127 -5.44 4.51 -19.54
C LYS A 127 -5.71 5.75 -18.69
N SER A 128 -5.40 5.73 -17.40
CA SER A 128 -5.57 6.91 -16.53
C SER A 128 -4.59 8.05 -16.86
N ILE A 129 -3.42 7.73 -17.44
CA ILE A 129 -2.51 8.75 -17.97
C ILE A 129 -3.14 9.46 -19.17
N GLU A 130 -3.85 8.73 -20.03
CA GLU A 130 -4.56 9.30 -21.19
C GLU A 130 -5.71 10.24 -20.79
N THR A 131 -6.40 9.97 -19.68
CA THR A 131 -7.47 10.86 -19.19
C THR A 131 -6.93 12.14 -18.58
N GLY A 132 -5.70 12.09 -18.03
CA GLY A 132 -5.07 13.20 -17.32
C GLY A 132 -5.74 13.56 -15.99
N ASN A 133 -6.70 12.75 -15.52
CA ASN A 133 -7.37 12.95 -14.26
C ASN A 133 -6.52 12.41 -13.10
N VAL A 134 -6.15 13.27 -12.15
CA VAL A 134 -5.28 12.91 -11.03
C VAL A 134 -5.91 11.86 -10.12
N ALA A 135 -7.23 11.87 -9.94
CA ALA A 135 -7.92 10.90 -9.10
C ALA A 135 -7.93 9.51 -9.74
N ASP A 136 -8.29 9.41 -11.03
CA ASP A 136 -8.25 8.15 -11.77
C ASP A 136 -6.83 7.55 -11.78
N PHE A 137 -5.81 8.41 -11.89
CA PHE A 137 -4.41 8.01 -11.84
C PHE A 137 -3.96 7.56 -10.45
N GLY A 138 -4.41 8.22 -9.39
CA GLY A 138 -4.14 7.78 -8.02
C GLY A 138 -4.74 6.41 -7.70
N GLU A 139 -6.00 6.19 -8.08
CA GLU A 139 -6.67 4.89 -7.87
C GLU A 139 -6.06 3.76 -8.73
N SER A 140 -5.56 4.07 -9.92
CA SER A 140 -4.87 3.08 -10.75
C SER A 140 -3.49 2.74 -10.21
N LEU A 141 -2.75 3.72 -9.66
CA LEU A 141 -1.50 3.49 -8.95
C LEU A 141 -1.69 2.58 -7.74
N HIS A 142 -2.75 2.75 -6.96
CA HIS A 142 -3.09 1.84 -5.88
C HIS A 142 -3.14 0.39 -6.38
N SER A 143 -3.93 0.16 -7.44
CA SER A 143 -4.12 -1.17 -8.02
C SER A 143 -2.80 -1.78 -8.54
N LEU A 144 -1.92 -0.93 -9.08
CA LEU A 144 -0.57 -1.33 -9.51
C LEU A 144 0.29 -1.72 -8.30
N GLN A 145 0.34 -0.90 -7.27
CA GLN A 145 1.12 -1.16 -6.05
C GLN A 145 0.68 -2.48 -5.40
N ASP A 146 -0.63 -2.71 -5.30
CA ASP A 146 -1.20 -3.96 -4.80
C ASP A 146 -0.82 -5.17 -5.64
N SER A 147 -0.78 -5.04 -6.97
CA SER A 147 -0.40 -6.15 -7.86
C SER A 147 1.05 -6.64 -7.66
N TYR A 148 1.94 -5.79 -7.15
CA TYR A 148 3.33 -6.17 -6.84
C TYR A 148 3.47 -6.77 -5.43
N ARG A 149 2.64 -6.35 -4.46
CA ARG A 149 2.59 -6.94 -3.12
C ARG A 149 1.82 -8.26 -3.09
N HIS A 150 0.85 -8.37 -3.97
CA HIS A 150 0.05 -9.55 -4.23
C HIS A 150 0.28 -10.03 -5.66
N PRO A 151 1.33 -10.85 -5.92
CA PRO A 151 1.47 -11.54 -7.19
C PRO A 151 0.38 -12.62 -7.30
N HIS A 152 -0.87 -12.21 -7.51
CA HIS A 152 -1.95 -13.09 -7.93
C HIS A 152 -1.65 -13.53 -9.35
N ARG A 153 -0.96 -14.67 -9.47
CA ARG A 153 -1.04 -15.54 -10.64
C ARG A 153 -2.53 -15.64 -11.01
N GLY A 154 -2.91 -15.00 -12.12
CA GLY A 154 -4.29 -14.65 -12.42
C GLY A 154 -5.32 -15.75 -12.15
N LEU A 155 -6.49 -15.33 -11.65
CA LEU A 155 -7.80 -15.99 -11.79
C LEU A 155 -7.94 -17.51 -11.53
N PHE A 156 -6.99 -18.21 -10.90
CA PHE A 156 -7.16 -19.62 -10.53
C PHE A 156 -6.59 -19.95 -9.16
N VAL A 157 -7.27 -19.48 -8.11
CA VAL A 157 -7.44 -20.28 -6.88
C VAL A 157 -8.90 -20.18 -6.47
N GLY A 158 -9.77 -20.75 -7.30
CA GLY A 158 -11.13 -21.05 -6.88
C GLY A 158 -11.09 -22.01 -5.69
N LEU A 159 -11.91 -21.72 -4.68
CA LEU A 159 -12.30 -22.66 -3.62
C LEU A 159 -11.18 -23.15 -2.70
N ARG A 160 -10.46 -22.23 -2.05
CA ARG A 160 -10.07 -22.46 -0.65
C ARG A 160 -10.32 -21.18 0.12
N PHE A 161 -11.05 -21.33 1.22
CA PHE A 161 -11.17 -20.35 2.30
C PHE A 161 -9.96 -19.43 2.33
N GLY A 162 -10.18 -18.13 2.17
CA GLY A 162 -9.13 -17.14 2.28
C GLY A 162 -8.32 -17.41 3.53
N HIS A 163 -7.00 -17.39 3.38
CA HIS A 163 -5.97 -18.01 4.21
C HIS A 163 -5.44 -19.28 3.53
N SER A 164 -4.49 -19.10 2.60
CA SER A 164 -3.41 -20.09 2.58
C SER A 164 -2.84 -20.09 4.00
N VAL A 165 -2.70 -21.27 4.59
CA VAL A 165 -2.13 -21.41 5.95
C VAL A 165 -0.79 -20.67 6.09
N GLU A 166 -0.10 -20.40 5.00
CA GLU A 166 1.10 -19.55 4.93
C GLU A 166 0.84 -18.05 5.20
N SER A 167 -0.32 -17.47 4.87
CA SER A 167 -0.60 -16.04 5.12
C SER A 167 -0.94 -15.70 6.58
N ILE A 168 -1.23 -16.72 7.41
CA ILE A 168 -1.37 -16.57 8.87
C ILE A 168 0.01 -16.55 9.55
N PHE A 169 1.00 -17.21 8.93
CA PHE A 169 2.35 -17.35 9.47
C PHE A 169 3.38 -16.41 8.81
N ASP A 170 3.11 -15.91 7.61
CA ASP A 170 3.90 -14.93 6.88
C ASP A 170 3.24 -13.55 7.03
N LYS A 171 3.93 -12.60 7.67
CA LYS A 171 3.48 -11.25 8.04
C LYS A 171 3.29 -10.33 6.81
N LYS A 172 2.57 -10.79 5.79
CA LYS A 172 2.33 -10.09 4.51
C LYS A 172 0.86 -9.72 4.36
N THR A 173 0.38 -8.86 5.28
CA THR A 173 -0.86 -8.12 5.06
C THR A 173 -0.63 -7.04 3.99
N PRO A 174 -1.67 -6.68 3.20
CA PRO A 174 -1.58 -5.63 2.17
C PRO A 174 -0.96 -4.34 2.71
N ASP A 175 -1.37 -3.97 3.93
CA ASP A 175 -1.04 -2.71 4.59
C ASP A 175 0.24 -2.78 5.43
N ARG A 176 1.18 -3.68 5.10
CA ARG A 176 2.45 -3.69 5.82
C ARG A 176 3.29 -2.45 5.47
N PRO A 177 4.06 -1.87 6.40
CA PRO A 177 5.03 -0.82 6.09
C PRO A 177 5.88 -1.11 4.85
N TYR A 178 6.26 -0.08 4.10
CA TYR A 178 7.37 -0.17 3.13
C TYR A 178 8.65 -0.69 3.81
N ASP A 179 9.32 -1.65 3.16
CA ASP A 179 10.62 -2.20 3.57
C ASP A 179 11.62 -2.11 2.40
N GLU A 180 12.68 -1.32 2.58
CA GLU A 180 13.73 -1.14 1.57
C GLU A 180 14.51 -2.43 1.25
N ASN A 181 14.42 -3.44 2.13
CA ASN A 181 15.07 -4.74 1.93
C ASN A 181 14.14 -5.76 1.23
N ASP A 182 12.85 -5.44 1.04
CA ASP A 182 11.94 -6.30 0.29
C ASP A 182 12.00 -5.95 -1.22
N PRO A 183 12.41 -6.88 -2.09
CA PRO A 183 12.46 -6.65 -3.53
C PRO A 183 11.13 -6.19 -4.15
N ALA A 184 9.98 -6.61 -3.58
CA ALA A 184 8.67 -6.16 -4.04
C ALA A 184 8.45 -4.67 -3.74
N ASP A 185 8.83 -4.20 -2.56
CA ASP A 185 8.70 -2.80 -2.17
C ASP A 185 9.66 -1.90 -2.96
N VAL A 186 10.88 -2.37 -3.21
CA VAL A 186 11.82 -1.69 -4.13
C VAL A 186 11.21 -1.56 -5.53
N ALA A 187 10.67 -2.65 -6.08
CA ALA A 187 10.01 -2.63 -7.38
C ALA A 187 8.79 -1.68 -7.41
N ILE A 188 8.00 -1.63 -6.32
CA ILE A 188 6.87 -0.72 -6.16
C ILE A 188 7.32 0.74 -6.20
N LYS A 189 8.39 1.09 -5.48
CA LYS A 189 8.94 2.44 -5.51
C LYS A 189 9.38 2.83 -6.91
N ASP A 190 10.12 1.96 -7.59
CA ASP A 190 10.64 2.22 -8.93
C ASP A 190 9.51 2.38 -9.96
N ILE A 191 8.53 1.48 -9.95
CA ILE A 191 7.41 1.52 -10.90
C ILE A 191 6.47 2.70 -10.61
N THR A 192 6.20 3.00 -9.34
CA THR A 192 5.38 4.17 -8.95
C THR A 192 6.07 5.46 -9.40
N SER A 193 7.37 5.59 -9.14
CA SER A 193 8.16 6.76 -9.58
C SER A 193 8.16 6.91 -11.10
N HIS A 194 8.32 5.80 -11.84
CA HIS A 194 8.24 5.80 -13.30
C HIS A 194 6.91 6.37 -13.80
N TYR A 195 5.79 5.86 -13.29
CA TYR A 195 4.47 6.26 -13.75
C TYR A 195 4.08 7.68 -13.33
N ILE A 196 4.46 8.13 -12.14
CA ILE A 196 4.25 9.53 -11.72
C ILE A 196 4.97 10.48 -12.69
N ASN A 197 6.25 10.20 -13.00
CA ASN A 197 7.00 11.02 -13.96
C ASN A 197 6.36 11.01 -15.35
N LYS A 198 5.91 9.84 -15.81
CA LYS A 198 5.22 9.69 -17.09
C LYS A 198 3.92 10.51 -17.12
N PHE A 199 3.09 10.41 -16.09
CA PHE A 199 1.84 11.16 -15.96
C PHE A 199 2.09 12.67 -16.01
N ILE A 200 3.05 13.18 -15.23
CA ILE A 200 3.40 14.61 -15.21
C ILE A 200 3.88 15.08 -16.59
N ASN A 201 4.72 14.29 -17.27
CA ASN A 201 5.26 14.66 -18.58
C ASN A 201 4.16 14.71 -19.66
N VAL A 202 3.30 13.69 -19.69
CA VAL A 202 2.19 13.60 -20.66
C VAL A 202 1.16 14.71 -20.44
N ASN A 203 0.83 15.01 -19.17
CA ASN A 203 -0.23 15.95 -18.82
C ASN A 203 0.27 17.34 -18.41
N SER A 204 1.53 17.67 -18.71
CA SER A 204 2.23 18.86 -18.18
C SER A 204 1.45 20.17 -18.35
N GLU A 205 0.88 20.43 -19.52
CA GLU A 205 0.13 21.67 -19.78
C GLU A 205 -1.21 21.76 -19.04
N ASN A 206 -1.87 20.63 -18.79
CA ASN A 206 -3.10 20.60 -18.01
C ASN A 206 -2.77 20.77 -16.52
N LEU A 207 -1.74 20.07 -16.04
CA LEU A 207 -1.32 20.14 -14.65
C LEU A 207 -0.79 21.52 -14.25
N LYS A 208 -0.14 22.27 -15.16
CA LYS A 208 0.24 23.67 -14.89
C LYS A 208 -0.96 24.59 -14.70
N LYS A 209 -2.10 24.28 -15.31
CA LYS A 209 -3.34 25.06 -15.15
C LYS A 209 -4.07 24.69 -13.87
N GLU A 210 -4.10 23.41 -13.53
CA GLU A 210 -4.79 22.88 -12.36
C GLU A 210 -3.99 23.11 -11.06
N TYR A 211 -2.66 22.98 -11.13
CA TYR A 211 -1.71 23.14 -10.04
C TYR A 211 -0.64 24.20 -10.39
N PRO A 212 -1.02 25.48 -10.57
CA PRO A 212 -0.07 26.52 -10.92
C PRO A 212 0.96 26.74 -9.80
N LEU A 213 2.21 26.99 -10.17
CA LEU A 213 3.23 27.45 -9.22
C LEU A 213 2.75 28.75 -8.57
N GLU A 214 2.84 28.82 -7.23
CA GLU A 214 2.58 30.03 -6.45
C GLU A 214 3.70 31.06 -6.61
#